data_AF-A0A450TBN3-F1
#
_entry.id   AF-A0A450TBN3-F1
#
_cell.length_a   1.000
_cell.length_b   1.000
_cell.length_c   1.000
_cell.angle_alpha   90.00
_cell.angle_beta   90.00
_cell.angle_gamma   90.00
#
_symmetry.space_group_name_H-M   'P 1'
#
loop_
_entity.id
_entity.type
_entity.pdbx_description
1 polymer ?
#
loop_
_entity_poly.entity_id
_entity_poly.type
_entity_poly.pdbx_seq_one_letter_code
_entity_poly.pdbx_strand_id
1 'polypeptide(L)'
;MYGNVWEWIEDCWHENYQGAPTDGNVWREKNNGDCFGRVIRGSGWIDAPKNLRSAYRKGLATEVATYDVGFRLARDIPNPLMVASTGKEKLQFTSLKESEKVTTSEHLKGKAQITSLKGNERVTTPEHLKGKCKNVPEGTYLWILARPKFAQNYHPQSNQSDSGPISNGCNGTWEGITHLGASVRNDINRKFEILLVGTDIKGSDIMQNYLKKANRTNRWVGIGQLPEGTTIYQKLTVIRR
;
A
#
# COMPACT_ATOMS: atom_id res chain seq x y z
N MET A 1 -17.97 26.49 1.99
CA MET A 1 -17.03 27.47 1.41
C MET A 1 -16.95 27.21 -0.08
N TYR A 2 -17.02 28.26 -0.89
CA TYR A 2 -17.18 28.16 -2.35
C TYR A 2 -16.29 29.17 -3.05
N GLY A 3 -15.54 28.72 -4.05
CA GLY A 3 -14.80 29.55 -5.01
C GLY A 3 -13.43 30.04 -4.54
N ASN A 4 -12.83 30.86 -5.42
CA ASN A 4 -11.45 31.33 -5.38
C ASN A 4 -10.42 30.24 -5.68
N VAL A 5 -10.24 29.25 -4.81
CA VAL A 5 -9.26 28.18 -5.03
C VAL A 5 -9.85 26.83 -4.63
N TRP A 6 -9.40 25.79 -5.32
CA TRP A 6 -9.49 24.43 -4.81
C TRP A 6 -8.70 24.31 -3.50
N GLU A 7 -9.19 23.50 -2.58
CA GLU A 7 -8.55 23.30 -1.28
C GLU A 7 -8.23 21.82 -1.11
N TRP A 8 -6.95 21.52 -0.85
CA TRP A 8 -6.50 20.19 -0.48
C TRP A 8 -7.18 19.69 0.80
N ILE A 9 -7.61 18.43 0.76
CA ILE A 9 -8.11 17.67 1.89
C ILE A 9 -7.21 16.45 2.09
N GLU A 10 -7.06 15.98 3.34
CA GLU A 10 -6.22 14.81 3.65
C GLU A 10 -6.74 13.50 3.02
N ASP A 11 -8.04 13.39 2.72
CA ASP A 11 -8.64 12.20 2.11
C ASP A 11 -7.98 11.80 0.78
N CYS A 12 -7.75 10.50 0.63
CA CYS A 12 -7.41 9.90 -0.66
C CYS A 12 -8.60 9.93 -1.61
N TRP A 13 -8.33 9.95 -2.91
CA TRP A 13 -9.38 9.94 -3.91
C TRP A 13 -10.13 8.61 -3.94
N HIS A 14 -11.46 8.67 -3.94
CA HIS A 14 -12.36 7.51 -4.08
C HIS A 14 -13.39 7.84 -5.15
N GLU A 15 -13.75 6.86 -5.99
CA GLU A 15 -14.72 7.04 -7.07
C GLU A 15 -16.13 7.34 -6.55
N ASN A 16 -16.47 6.85 -5.35
CA ASN A 16 -17.76 7.06 -4.70
C ASN A 16 -17.60 7.15 -3.16
N TYR A 17 -18.72 7.08 -2.44
CA TYR A 17 -18.77 7.14 -0.97
C TYR A 17 -18.99 5.78 -0.29
N GLN A 18 -18.94 4.66 -1.03
CA GLN A 18 -19.13 3.33 -0.45
C GLN A 18 -17.99 3.01 0.52
N GLY A 19 -18.34 2.79 1.79
CA GLY A 19 -17.36 2.54 2.85
C GLY A 19 -16.63 3.78 3.35
N ALA A 20 -17.17 4.98 3.10
CA ALA A 20 -16.66 6.21 3.68
C ALA A 20 -16.73 6.19 5.22
N PRO A 21 -15.71 6.70 5.93
CA PRO A 21 -15.80 6.93 7.38
C PRO A 21 -16.98 7.85 7.72
N THR A 22 -17.71 7.53 8.79
CA THR A 22 -18.87 8.30 9.27
C THR A 22 -18.58 9.11 10.53
N ASP A 23 -17.35 9.03 11.03
CA ASP A 23 -16.85 9.62 12.27
C ASP A 23 -15.99 10.88 12.03
N GLY A 24 -15.88 11.32 10.76
CA GLY A 24 -15.06 12.45 10.37
C GLY A 24 -13.56 12.14 10.25
N ASN A 25 -13.15 10.88 10.42
CA ASN A 25 -11.77 10.48 10.17
C ASN A 25 -11.40 10.54 8.68
N VAL A 26 -10.12 10.77 8.43
CA VAL A 26 -9.53 10.82 7.08
C VAL A 26 -9.76 9.51 6.35
N TRP A 27 -10.31 9.56 5.14
CA TRP A 27 -10.47 8.38 4.30
C TRP A 27 -9.18 8.07 3.54
N ARG A 28 -8.38 7.15 4.10
CA ARG A 28 -7.09 6.69 3.55
C ARG A 28 -7.27 5.63 2.45
N GLU A 29 -6.31 4.71 2.26
CA GLU A 29 -6.30 3.72 1.17
C GLU A 29 -7.44 2.68 1.23
N LYS A 30 -8.13 2.56 2.37
CA LYS A 30 -9.17 1.55 2.60
C LYS A 30 -10.34 1.74 1.62
N ASN A 31 -10.92 0.63 1.14
CA ASN A 31 -12.05 0.62 0.19
C ASN A 31 -11.68 1.26 -1.17
N ASN A 32 -10.51 0.87 -1.69
CA ASN A 32 -10.02 1.22 -3.04
C ASN A 32 -9.60 2.69 -3.21
N GLY A 33 -9.21 3.35 -2.12
CA GLY A 33 -8.66 4.70 -2.12
C GLY A 33 -7.36 4.82 -2.91
N ASP A 34 -7.31 5.80 -3.80
CA ASP A 34 -6.12 6.18 -4.55
C ASP A 34 -5.46 7.37 -3.86
N CYS A 35 -4.40 7.15 -3.10
CA CYS A 35 -3.69 8.21 -2.38
C CYS A 35 -2.63 8.94 -3.23
N PHE A 36 -2.43 8.52 -4.49
CA PHE A 36 -1.69 9.34 -5.45
C PHE A 36 -2.49 10.60 -5.78
N GLY A 37 -3.82 10.50 -5.82
CA GLY A 37 -4.71 11.64 -5.87
C GLY A 37 -5.27 11.99 -4.49
N ARG A 38 -5.18 13.24 -4.05
CA ARG A 38 -5.96 13.70 -2.89
C ARG A 38 -7.23 14.39 -3.35
N VAL A 39 -8.23 14.38 -2.49
CA VAL A 39 -9.46 15.11 -2.74
C VAL A 39 -9.20 16.61 -2.64
N ILE A 40 -9.66 17.37 -3.63
CA ILE A 40 -9.79 18.83 -3.56
C ILE A 40 -11.27 19.24 -3.55
N ARG A 41 -11.59 20.30 -2.80
CA ARG A 41 -12.96 20.86 -2.64
C ARG A 41 -12.98 22.37 -2.88
N GLY A 42 -14.17 22.96 -3.04
CA GLY A 42 -14.34 24.43 -3.07
C GLY A 42 -14.40 25.06 -4.46
N SER A 43 -13.74 24.48 -5.47
CA SER A 43 -13.58 25.01 -6.83
C SER A 43 -12.69 26.25 -6.95
N GLY A 44 -11.98 26.37 -8.07
CA GLY A 44 -11.13 27.51 -8.41
C GLY A 44 -11.89 28.66 -9.07
N TRP A 45 -11.27 29.84 -9.10
CA TRP A 45 -11.80 31.07 -9.71
C TRP A 45 -12.05 30.95 -11.22
N ILE A 46 -11.42 29.99 -11.89
CA ILE A 46 -11.55 29.73 -13.32
C ILE A 46 -12.59 28.64 -13.65
N ASP A 47 -13.13 27.94 -12.64
CA ASP A 47 -14.05 26.83 -12.87
C ASP A 47 -15.47 27.28 -13.24
N ALA A 48 -16.14 26.42 -14.00
CA ALA A 48 -17.55 26.62 -14.33
C ALA A 48 -18.43 26.57 -13.06
N PRO A 49 -19.49 27.41 -12.95
CA PRO A 49 -20.38 27.45 -11.79
C PRO A 49 -20.99 26.11 -11.36
N LYS A 50 -21.16 25.16 -12.30
CA LYS A 50 -21.65 23.80 -12.02
C LYS A 50 -20.75 22.98 -11.07
N ASN A 51 -19.47 23.35 -10.96
CA ASN A 51 -18.50 22.73 -10.07
C ASN A 51 -18.55 23.35 -8.65
N LEU A 52 -19.24 24.50 -8.48
CA LEU A 52 -19.35 25.26 -7.24
C LEU A 52 -20.39 24.67 -6.26
N ARG A 53 -20.48 23.34 -6.18
CA ARG A 53 -21.42 22.62 -5.31
C ARG A 53 -20.71 22.06 -4.09
N SER A 54 -21.37 22.04 -2.93
CA SER A 54 -20.77 21.56 -1.67
C SER A 54 -20.30 20.10 -1.77
N ALA A 55 -21.05 19.29 -2.51
CA ALA A 55 -20.75 17.88 -2.74
C ALA A 55 -19.76 17.64 -3.89
N TYR A 56 -19.33 18.67 -4.62
CA TYR A 56 -18.38 18.48 -5.71
C TYR A 56 -17.02 18.08 -5.14
N ARG A 57 -16.42 17.07 -5.77
CA ARG A 57 -15.11 16.55 -5.44
C ARG A 57 -14.32 16.41 -6.72
N LYS A 58 -13.02 16.67 -6.65
CA LYS A 58 -12.08 16.34 -7.71
C LYS A 58 -10.87 15.65 -7.09
N GLY A 59 -10.33 14.66 -7.79
CA GLY A 59 -9.06 14.04 -7.44
C GLY A 59 -7.94 14.78 -8.15
N LEU A 60 -6.90 15.15 -7.43
CA LEU A 60 -5.71 15.78 -7.99
C LEU A 60 -4.46 15.08 -7.48
N ALA A 61 -3.54 14.76 -8.39
CA ALA A 61 -2.30 14.08 -8.04
C ALA A 61 -1.47 14.92 -7.05
N THR A 62 -0.90 14.30 -6.03
CA THR A 62 -0.16 14.99 -4.95
C THR A 62 1.07 15.74 -5.43
N GLU A 63 1.60 15.38 -6.59
CA GLU A 63 2.76 16.02 -7.25
C GLU A 63 2.39 17.21 -8.13
N VAL A 64 1.10 17.43 -8.38
CA VAL A 64 0.63 18.52 -9.22
C VAL A 64 0.44 19.78 -8.39
N ALA A 65 1.16 20.84 -8.77
CA ALA A 65 0.93 22.19 -8.29
C ALA A 65 0.33 23.04 -9.41
N THR A 66 -0.82 23.66 -9.16
CA THR A 66 -1.50 24.56 -10.10
C THR A 66 -1.84 25.88 -9.42
N TYR A 67 -2.06 26.92 -10.23
CA TYR A 67 -2.30 28.29 -9.77
C TYR A 67 -3.68 28.50 -9.14
N ASP A 68 -4.57 27.51 -9.19
CA ASP A 68 -5.94 27.56 -8.67
C ASP A 68 -6.18 26.59 -7.50
N VAL A 69 -5.11 26.03 -6.92
CA VAL A 69 -5.16 25.10 -5.78
C VAL A 69 -4.38 25.66 -4.59
N GLY A 70 -5.03 25.70 -3.44
CA GLY A 70 -4.47 26.08 -2.14
C GLY A 70 -4.89 25.09 -1.04
N PHE A 71 -4.93 25.57 0.20
CA PHE A 71 -5.28 24.77 1.38
C PHE A 71 -5.93 25.64 2.46
N ARG A 72 -6.63 24.99 3.38
CA ARG A 72 -7.07 25.59 4.64
C ARG A 72 -6.61 24.73 5.80
N LEU A 73 -6.31 25.38 6.92
CA LEU A 73 -5.92 24.69 8.14
C LEU A 73 -7.16 24.33 8.94
N ALA A 74 -7.15 23.11 9.48
CA ALA A 74 -8.05 22.70 10.54
C ALA A 74 -7.25 22.59 11.85
N ARG A 75 -7.91 22.85 12.97
CA ARG A 75 -7.34 22.67 14.30
C ARG A 75 -8.39 22.03 15.17
N ASP A 76 -8.01 20.97 15.88
CA ASP A 76 -8.87 20.37 16.89
C ASP A 76 -9.17 21.38 17.99
N ILE A 77 -10.45 21.52 18.32
CA ILE A 77 -10.87 22.28 19.49
C ILE A 77 -10.70 21.33 20.69
N PRO A 78 -9.77 21.61 21.61
CA PRO A 78 -9.63 20.77 22.80
C PRO A 78 -10.97 20.77 23.54
N ASN A 79 -11.52 19.57 23.74
CA ASN A 79 -12.77 19.40 24.46
C ASN A 79 -12.57 19.91 25.90
N PRO A 80 -13.36 20.90 26.39
CA PRO A 80 -13.21 21.39 27.76
C PRO A 80 -13.40 20.28 28.81
N LEU A 81 -14.05 19.17 28.46
CA LEU A 81 -14.18 17.98 29.33
C LEU A 81 -12.91 17.10 29.42
N MET A 82 -11.88 17.34 28.59
CA MET A 82 -10.60 16.63 28.63
C MET A 82 -9.48 17.44 29.29
N VAL A 83 -9.73 18.71 29.66
CA VAL A 83 -8.71 19.61 30.25
C VAL A 83 -8.50 19.35 31.76
N ALA A 84 -9.32 18.50 32.39
CA ALA A 84 -9.17 18.10 33.78
C ALA A 84 -8.49 16.72 33.94
N SER A 85 -7.28 16.53 33.42
CA SER A 85 -6.42 15.42 33.87
C SER A 85 -4.91 15.64 33.70
N THR A 86 -4.44 16.87 33.52
CA THR A 86 -3.01 17.18 33.70
C THR A 86 -2.69 17.30 35.20
N GLY A 87 -2.81 16.18 35.91
CA GLY A 87 -2.42 16.02 37.30
C GLY A 87 -1.74 14.67 37.46
N LYS A 88 -0.40 14.70 37.57
CA LYS A 88 0.50 13.63 38.05
C LYS A 88 -0.19 12.30 38.40
N GLU A 89 -0.23 11.36 37.47
CA GLU A 89 -0.26 9.94 37.83
C GLU A 89 1.06 9.29 37.43
N LYS A 90 1.83 8.94 38.47
CA LYS A 90 2.86 7.91 38.41
C LYS A 90 2.22 6.68 37.77
N LEU A 91 2.67 6.30 36.57
CA LEU A 91 2.49 4.94 36.09
C LEU A 91 3.27 4.03 37.03
N GLN A 92 2.57 3.44 38.00
CA GLN A 92 3.07 2.31 38.76
C GLN A 92 3.15 1.11 37.81
N PHE A 93 4.36 0.61 37.58
CA PHE A 93 4.55 -0.73 37.04
C PHE A 93 4.19 -1.73 38.14
N THR A 94 2.95 -2.22 38.13
CA THR A 94 2.60 -3.43 38.86
C THR A 94 3.05 -4.64 38.04
N SER A 95 4.12 -5.27 38.51
CA SER A 95 4.57 -6.59 38.10
C SER A 95 3.40 -7.58 38.15
N LEU A 96 2.99 -8.09 36.99
CA LEU A 96 2.15 -9.28 36.91
C LEU A 96 3.06 -10.49 36.74
N LYS A 97 2.89 -11.41 37.68
CA LYS A 97 3.67 -12.61 37.87
C LYS A 97 3.59 -13.52 36.65
N GLU A 98 4.74 -14.10 36.37
CA GLU A 98 4.97 -15.26 35.53
C GLU A 98 4.15 -16.47 36.04
N SER A 99 3.09 -16.85 35.31
CA SER A 99 2.61 -18.24 35.24
C SER A 99 1.50 -18.39 34.19
N GLU A 100 1.91 -18.67 32.95
CA GLU A 100 1.34 -19.73 32.10
C GLU A 100 2.20 -19.81 30.84
N LYS A 101 3.12 -20.78 30.82
CA LYS A 101 3.85 -21.18 29.63
C LYS A 101 2.85 -21.77 28.62
N VAL A 102 2.30 -20.92 27.76
CA VAL A 102 1.70 -21.37 26.51
C VAL A 102 2.82 -21.50 25.49
N THR A 103 3.44 -22.68 25.51
CA THR A 103 4.34 -23.14 24.46
C THR A 103 3.51 -23.35 23.19
N THR A 104 3.39 -22.35 22.33
CA THR A 104 2.92 -22.55 20.95
C THR A 104 3.70 -21.72 19.93
N SER A 105 4.52 -22.44 19.17
CA SER A 105 4.72 -22.24 17.74
C SER A 105 5.68 -21.13 17.27
N GLU A 106 6.93 -21.18 17.72
CA GLU A 106 8.07 -20.68 16.94
C GLU A 106 8.53 -21.71 15.86
N HIS A 107 7.69 -22.72 15.56
CA HIS A 107 8.10 -23.92 14.81
C HIS A 107 7.33 -24.22 13.51
N LEU A 108 6.52 -23.30 12.94
CA LEU A 108 5.79 -23.55 11.67
C LEU A 108 5.67 -22.34 10.72
N LYS A 109 6.56 -21.34 10.76
CA LYS A 109 6.70 -20.43 9.62
C LYS A 109 7.57 -21.13 8.57
N GLY A 110 6.93 -21.66 7.52
CA GLY A 110 7.63 -22.24 6.37
C GLY A 110 8.71 -21.33 5.82
N LYS A 111 9.63 -21.86 5.03
CA LYS A 111 10.68 -21.08 4.38
C LYS A 111 10.33 -20.90 2.91
N ALA A 112 10.55 -19.71 2.36
CA ALA A 112 10.46 -19.46 0.93
C ALA A 112 11.62 -18.58 0.47
N GLN A 113 12.16 -18.85 -0.71
CA GLN A 113 13.31 -18.13 -1.25
C GLN A 113 13.27 -18.09 -2.78
N ILE A 114 13.71 -16.98 -3.33
CA ILE A 114 14.05 -16.76 -4.73
C ILE A 114 15.43 -17.38 -4.96
N THR A 115 15.54 -18.25 -5.97
CA THR A 115 16.78 -18.95 -6.32
C THR A 115 17.34 -18.56 -7.69
N SER A 116 16.53 -17.94 -8.55
CA SER A 116 16.95 -17.53 -9.89
C SER A 116 17.75 -16.23 -9.94
N LEU A 117 17.76 -15.44 -8.86
CA LEU A 117 18.44 -14.14 -8.80
C LEU A 117 19.26 -14.00 -7.52
N LYS A 118 20.33 -13.22 -7.62
CA LYS A 118 21.15 -12.81 -6.47
C LYS A 118 21.05 -11.30 -6.22
N GLY A 119 21.43 -10.88 -5.03
CA GLY A 119 21.49 -9.46 -4.67
C GLY A 119 22.49 -8.69 -5.56
N ASN A 120 22.10 -7.47 -5.93
CA ASN A 120 22.81 -6.52 -6.80
C ASN A 120 23.02 -6.98 -8.26
N GLU A 121 22.32 -8.02 -8.70
CA GLU A 121 22.35 -8.47 -10.08
C GLU A 121 21.68 -7.46 -11.03
N ARG A 122 22.16 -7.40 -12.28
CA ARG A 122 21.60 -6.57 -13.34
C ARG A 122 20.55 -7.36 -14.12
N VAL A 123 19.30 -6.90 -14.08
CA VAL A 123 18.14 -7.67 -14.58
C VAL A 123 17.34 -6.93 -15.66
N THR A 124 16.71 -7.72 -16.54
CA THR A 124 15.83 -7.22 -17.60
C THR A 124 14.41 -6.95 -17.08
N THR A 125 13.51 -6.47 -17.94
CA THR A 125 12.07 -6.44 -17.62
C THR A 125 11.23 -6.88 -18.83
N PRO A 126 10.25 -7.78 -18.66
CA PRO A 126 9.97 -8.55 -17.44
C PRO A 126 11.12 -9.51 -17.07
N GLU A 127 11.22 -9.85 -15.77
CA GLU A 127 12.17 -10.83 -15.27
C GLU A 127 11.40 -12.05 -14.72
N HIS A 128 11.74 -13.24 -15.18
CA HIS A 128 11.14 -14.48 -14.72
C HIS A 128 11.85 -14.99 -13.48
N LEU A 129 11.09 -15.26 -12.42
CA LEU A 129 11.62 -15.68 -11.13
C LEU A 129 11.33 -17.15 -10.89
N LYS A 130 12.31 -17.85 -10.31
CA LYS A 130 12.14 -19.19 -9.77
C LYS A 130 12.61 -19.22 -8.34
N GLY A 131 11.95 -20.04 -7.54
CA GLY A 131 12.32 -20.21 -6.15
C GLY A 131 11.93 -21.56 -5.56
N LYS A 132 12.27 -21.71 -4.29
CA LYS A 132 11.98 -22.88 -3.49
C LYS A 132 11.28 -22.49 -2.21
N CYS A 133 10.46 -23.39 -1.72
CA CYS A 133 9.71 -23.25 -0.49
C CYS A 133 9.65 -24.58 0.25
N LYS A 134 9.57 -24.53 1.58
CA LYS A 134 9.45 -25.72 2.43
C LYS A 134 8.53 -25.42 3.59
N ASN A 135 7.52 -26.26 3.80
CA ASN A 135 6.56 -26.18 4.90
C ASN A 135 5.81 -24.83 4.97
N VAL A 136 5.53 -24.16 3.85
CA VAL A 136 4.65 -22.98 3.85
C VAL A 136 3.21 -23.51 3.89
N PRO A 137 2.44 -23.22 4.97
CA PRO A 137 1.13 -23.81 5.16
C PRO A 137 0.10 -23.26 4.17
N GLU A 138 -0.91 -24.07 3.87
CA GLU A 138 -2.11 -23.61 3.19
C GLU A 138 -2.78 -22.48 4.01
N GLY A 139 -3.36 -21.51 3.30
CA GLY A 139 -3.80 -20.22 3.85
C GLY A 139 -2.73 -19.14 3.80
N THR A 140 -1.48 -19.48 3.44
CA THR A 140 -0.43 -18.49 3.15
C THR A 140 -0.29 -18.29 1.65
N TYR A 141 -0.68 -17.12 1.17
CA TYR A 141 -0.63 -16.75 -0.24
C TYR A 141 0.69 -16.08 -0.56
N LEU A 142 1.49 -16.70 -1.43
CA LEU A 142 2.81 -16.20 -1.81
C LEU A 142 2.71 -15.16 -2.92
N TRP A 143 3.41 -14.05 -2.76
CA TRP A 143 3.43 -12.93 -3.70
C TRP A 143 4.84 -12.42 -3.96
N ILE A 144 5.08 -11.98 -5.20
CA ILE A 144 6.22 -11.12 -5.53
C ILE A 144 5.75 -9.67 -5.52
N LEU A 145 6.53 -8.79 -4.90
CA LEU A 145 6.34 -7.35 -4.98
C LEU A 145 7.62 -6.68 -5.51
N ALA A 146 7.46 -5.80 -6.48
CA ALA A 146 8.50 -4.88 -6.91
C ALA A 146 8.35 -3.56 -6.15
N ARG A 147 9.45 -2.98 -5.68
CA ARG A 147 9.48 -1.65 -5.07
C ARG A 147 10.68 -0.87 -5.60
N PRO A 148 10.47 0.19 -6.39
CA PRO A 148 11.57 1.07 -6.78
C PRO A 148 12.19 1.71 -5.53
N LYS A 149 13.53 1.76 -5.37
CA LYS A 149 14.13 2.38 -4.16
C LYS A 149 13.93 3.90 -4.07
N PHE A 150 13.49 4.52 -5.16
CA PHE A 150 13.17 5.95 -5.24
C PHE A 150 11.68 6.25 -5.04
N ALA A 151 10.84 5.22 -4.91
CA ALA A 151 9.41 5.34 -4.66
C ALA A 151 9.02 4.53 -3.41
N GLN A 152 8.00 4.96 -2.67
CA GLN A 152 7.65 4.27 -1.44
C GLN A 152 6.71 3.08 -1.63
N ASN A 153 5.98 3.02 -2.75
CA ASN A 153 4.90 2.06 -2.95
C ASN A 153 5.41 0.67 -3.37
N TYR A 154 4.65 -0.36 -2.98
CA TYR A 154 4.88 -1.74 -3.35
C TYR A 154 3.99 -2.11 -4.54
N HIS A 155 4.53 -2.82 -5.52
CA HIS A 155 3.79 -3.23 -6.70
C HIS A 155 3.70 -4.75 -6.72
N PRO A 156 2.60 -5.35 -6.22
CA PRO A 156 2.31 -6.76 -6.41
C PRO A 156 2.46 -7.17 -7.88
N GLN A 157 2.97 -8.37 -8.11
CA GLN A 157 3.24 -8.93 -9.43
C GLN A 157 2.54 -10.27 -9.56
N SER A 158 2.01 -10.53 -10.75
CA SER A 158 1.40 -11.82 -11.10
C SER A 158 1.56 -12.09 -12.59
N ASN A 159 1.77 -13.35 -12.94
CA ASN A 159 1.67 -13.89 -14.30
C ASN A 159 0.44 -14.80 -14.46
N GLN A 160 -0.45 -14.84 -13.46
CA GLN A 160 -1.67 -15.65 -13.49
C GLN A 160 -2.78 -14.92 -14.24
N SER A 161 -3.64 -15.66 -14.93
CA SER A 161 -4.75 -15.10 -15.72
C SER A 161 -5.77 -14.35 -14.86
N ASP A 162 -5.93 -14.75 -13.60
CA ASP A 162 -6.81 -14.12 -12.62
C ASP A 162 -6.13 -12.99 -11.82
N SER A 163 -4.88 -12.67 -12.15
CA SER A 163 -4.01 -11.76 -11.37
C SER A 163 -3.77 -12.21 -9.93
N GLY A 164 -3.88 -13.51 -9.65
CA GLY A 164 -3.73 -14.10 -8.32
C GLY A 164 -2.29 -14.27 -7.84
N PRO A 165 -2.11 -14.84 -6.64
CA PRO A 165 -0.80 -15.12 -6.04
C PRO A 165 -0.01 -16.17 -6.82
N ILE A 166 1.26 -16.35 -6.46
CA ILE A 166 2.12 -17.45 -6.92
C ILE A 166 1.52 -18.79 -6.50
N SER A 167 1.09 -18.90 -5.24
CA SER A 167 0.56 -20.13 -4.66
C SER A 167 -0.23 -19.87 -3.37
N ASN A 168 -1.07 -20.84 -3.00
CA ASN A 168 -1.67 -20.97 -1.67
C ASN A 168 -0.98 -22.13 -0.93
N GLY A 169 -0.13 -21.81 0.05
CA GLY A 169 0.83 -22.78 0.59
C GLY A 169 1.93 -23.13 -0.41
N CYS A 170 3.00 -23.76 0.06
CA CYS A 170 4.14 -24.11 -0.79
C CYS A 170 5.09 -25.13 -0.13
N ASN A 171 5.33 -26.27 -0.80
CA ASN A 171 6.35 -27.25 -0.44
C ASN A 171 7.01 -27.84 -1.69
N GLY A 172 8.06 -27.19 -2.19
CA GLY A 172 8.69 -27.52 -3.47
C GLY A 172 9.27 -26.30 -4.17
N THR A 173 9.03 -26.18 -5.47
CA THR A 173 9.45 -25.04 -6.30
C THR A 173 8.27 -24.18 -6.70
N TRP A 174 8.52 -22.91 -6.95
CA TRP A 174 7.54 -21.97 -7.47
C TRP A 174 8.15 -21.13 -8.59
N GLU A 175 7.30 -20.60 -9.47
CA GLU A 175 7.68 -19.69 -10.55
C GLU A 175 6.84 -18.42 -10.49
N GLY A 176 7.42 -17.29 -10.86
CA GLY A 176 6.77 -15.99 -10.83
C GLY A 176 7.39 -15.01 -11.83
N ILE A 177 6.92 -13.77 -11.78
CA ILE A 177 7.38 -12.69 -12.65
C ILE A 177 7.57 -11.41 -11.86
N THR A 178 8.42 -10.51 -12.36
CA THR A 178 8.48 -9.14 -11.88
C THR A 178 8.72 -8.15 -13.01
N HIS A 179 7.99 -7.04 -12.98
CA HIS A 179 8.20 -5.89 -13.87
C HIS A 179 8.89 -4.78 -13.08
N LEU A 180 9.99 -4.26 -13.64
CA LEU A 180 10.88 -3.33 -12.96
C LEU A 180 10.98 -2.04 -13.78
N GLY A 181 10.34 -0.98 -13.27
CA GLY A 181 10.25 0.32 -13.92
C GLY A 181 8.98 0.50 -14.74
N ALA A 182 8.75 1.74 -15.19
CA ALA A 182 7.55 2.11 -15.94
C ALA A 182 7.71 1.97 -17.47
N SER A 183 8.92 1.77 -17.98
CA SER A 183 9.17 1.53 -19.41
C SER A 183 10.47 0.75 -19.66
N VAL A 184 10.68 0.29 -20.90
CA VAL A 184 11.88 -0.46 -21.31
C VAL A 184 13.16 0.40 -21.26
N ARG A 185 13.03 1.73 -21.35
CA ARG A 185 14.18 2.68 -21.40
C ARG A 185 14.29 3.56 -20.17
N ASN A 186 13.19 3.79 -19.46
CA ASN A 186 13.18 4.59 -18.25
C ASN A 186 13.67 3.71 -17.10
N ASP A 187 14.42 4.29 -16.17
CA ASP A 187 14.95 3.63 -14.98
C ASP A 187 16.14 2.66 -15.15
N ILE A 188 16.81 2.64 -16.31
CA ILE A 188 18.10 1.93 -16.47
C ILE A 188 19.09 2.40 -15.39
N ASN A 189 19.86 1.47 -14.81
CA ASN A 189 20.78 1.65 -13.69
C ASN A 189 20.11 2.03 -12.34
N ARG A 190 18.79 2.17 -12.26
CA ARG A 190 18.11 2.38 -10.97
C ARG A 190 17.99 1.07 -10.19
N LYS A 191 17.89 1.21 -8.86
CA LYS A 191 17.77 0.10 -7.92
C LYS A 191 16.31 -0.19 -7.59
N PHE A 192 15.96 -1.46 -7.60
CA PHE A 192 14.65 -1.97 -7.23
C PHE A 192 14.80 -3.02 -6.14
N GLU A 193 13.84 -3.08 -5.23
CA GLU A 193 13.67 -4.19 -4.30
C GLU A 193 12.65 -5.18 -4.88
N ILE A 194 13.00 -6.46 -4.89
CA ILE A 194 12.07 -7.57 -5.11
C ILE A 194 11.83 -8.20 -3.75
N LEU A 195 10.56 -8.28 -3.34
CA LEU A 195 10.15 -8.91 -2.09
C LEU A 195 9.37 -10.18 -2.43
N LEU A 196 9.71 -11.28 -1.75
CA LEU A 196 8.88 -12.46 -1.65
C LEU A 196 8.16 -12.41 -0.30
N VAL A 197 6.84 -12.38 -0.33
CA VAL A 197 6.02 -12.28 0.88
C VAL A 197 4.93 -13.35 0.91
N GLY A 198 4.44 -13.64 2.11
CA GLY A 198 3.23 -14.43 2.35
C GLY A 198 2.19 -13.57 3.06
N THR A 199 0.94 -13.68 2.66
CA THR A 199 -0.21 -13.04 3.32
C THR A 199 -1.30 -14.05 3.65
N ASP A 200 -2.26 -13.65 4.48
CA ASP A 200 -3.54 -14.35 4.57
C ASP A 200 -4.42 -14.04 3.33
N ILE A 201 -5.63 -14.59 3.30
CA ILE A 201 -6.58 -14.36 2.19
C ILE A 201 -6.95 -12.89 2.04
N LYS A 202 -7.13 -12.16 3.16
CA LYS A 202 -7.50 -10.74 3.13
C LYS A 202 -6.41 -9.89 2.50
N GLY A 203 -5.14 -10.15 2.86
CA GLY A 203 -4.00 -9.49 2.24
C GLY A 203 -3.84 -9.86 0.76
N SER A 204 -4.12 -11.11 0.41
CA SER A 204 -4.08 -11.59 -0.97
C SER A 204 -5.14 -10.89 -1.83
N ASP A 205 -6.36 -10.73 -1.31
CA ASP A 205 -7.45 -10.03 -1.98
C ASP A 205 -7.09 -8.57 -2.26
N ILE A 206 -6.42 -7.87 -1.33
CA ILE A 206 -5.94 -6.49 -1.54
C ILE A 206 -4.98 -6.44 -2.74
N MET A 207 -4.01 -7.35 -2.80
CA MET A 207 -3.01 -7.38 -3.88
C MET A 207 -3.64 -7.74 -5.24
N GLN A 208 -4.52 -8.74 -5.27
CA GLN A 208 -5.21 -9.17 -6.49
C GLN A 208 -6.18 -8.08 -7.00
N ASN A 209 -6.90 -7.41 -6.10
CA ASN A 209 -7.79 -6.31 -6.47
C ASN A 209 -7.03 -5.10 -7.01
N TYR A 210 -5.87 -4.79 -6.43
CA TYR A 210 -4.96 -3.80 -6.99
C TYR A 210 -4.57 -4.14 -8.43
N LEU A 211 -4.13 -5.38 -8.69
CA LEU A 211 -3.72 -5.81 -10.03
C LEU A 211 -4.88 -5.77 -11.03
N LYS A 212 -6.07 -6.26 -10.66
CA LYS A 212 -7.28 -6.18 -11.49
C LYS A 212 -7.63 -4.74 -11.85
N LYS A 213 -7.56 -3.82 -10.87
CA LYS A 213 -7.78 -2.38 -11.11
C LYS A 213 -6.71 -1.82 -12.05
N ALA A 214 -5.43 -2.09 -11.77
CA ALA A 214 -4.31 -1.58 -12.55
C ALA A 214 -4.36 -2.03 -14.01
N ASN A 215 -4.67 -3.31 -14.26
CA ASN A 215 -4.86 -3.86 -15.61
C ASN A 215 -6.01 -3.18 -16.34
N ARG A 216 -7.17 -3.00 -15.66
CA ARG A 216 -8.34 -2.35 -16.25
C ARG A 216 -8.09 -0.88 -16.60
N THR A 217 -7.36 -0.15 -15.75
CA THR A 217 -7.16 1.30 -15.90
C THR A 217 -5.83 1.68 -16.55
N ASN A 218 -4.95 0.71 -16.80
CA ASN A 218 -3.55 0.91 -17.16
C ASN A 218 -2.81 1.91 -16.24
N ARG A 219 -3.05 1.82 -14.92
CA ARG A 219 -2.45 2.70 -13.91
C ARG A 219 -1.82 1.88 -12.79
N TRP A 220 -0.52 2.03 -12.60
CA TRP A 220 0.31 1.17 -11.76
C TRP A 220 0.87 1.91 -10.55
N VAL A 221 0.00 2.43 -9.69
CA VAL A 221 0.38 3.30 -8.56
C VAL A 221 1.05 2.55 -7.40
N GLY A 222 0.89 1.23 -7.32
CA GLY A 222 1.30 0.41 -6.18
C GLY A 222 0.41 0.61 -4.94
N ILE A 223 0.66 -0.19 -3.91
CA ILE A 223 0.08 -0.07 -2.58
C ILE A 223 1.08 0.65 -1.65
N GLY A 224 0.61 1.60 -0.86
CA GLY A 224 1.49 2.42 0.00
C GLY A 224 2.08 1.63 1.18
N GLN A 225 1.38 0.59 1.63
CA GLN A 225 1.78 -0.26 2.74
C GLN A 225 1.46 -1.72 2.43
N LEU A 226 2.23 -2.63 3.01
CA LEU A 226 1.94 -4.06 2.94
C LEU A 226 0.66 -4.36 3.74
N PRO A 227 -0.16 -5.35 3.31
CA PRO A 227 -1.29 -5.78 4.11
C PRO A 227 -0.89 -6.19 5.52
N GLU A 228 -1.79 -5.99 6.48
CA GLU A 228 -1.57 -6.41 7.86
C GLU A 228 -1.27 -7.93 7.94
N GLY A 229 -0.36 -8.33 8.81
CA GLY A 229 0.05 -9.73 8.95
C GLY A 229 0.97 -10.28 7.85
N THR A 230 1.38 -9.45 6.88
CA THR A 230 2.33 -9.86 5.83
C THR A 230 3.65 -10.36 6.41
N THR A 231 4.06 -11.57 6.02
CA THR A 231 5.37 -12.13 6.33
C THR A 231 6.31 -11.92 5.15
N ILE A 232 7.45 -11.25 5.37
CA ILE A 232 8.49 -11.11 4.34
C ILE A 232 9.43 -12.30 4.44
N TYR A 233 9.45 -13.16 3.42
CA TYR A 233 10.35 -14.31 3.35
C TYR A 233 11.74 -13.93 2.84
N GLN A 234 11.80 -13.05 1.83
CA GLN A 234 13.06 -12.59 1.28
C GLN A 234 12.91 -11.20 0.67
N LYS A 235 14.00 -10.43 0.75
CA LYS A 235 14.16 -9.16 0.04
C LYS A 235 15.48 -9.19 -0.73
N LEU A 236 15.43 -8.89 -2.02
CA LEU A 236 16.60 -8.75 -2.89
C LEU A 236 16.62 -7.34 -3.46
N THR A 237 17.78 -6.69 -3.49
CA THR A 237 17.98 -5.48 -4.29
C THR A 237 18.57 -5.88 -5.64
N VAL A 238 18.05 -5.36 -6.73
CA VAL A 238 18.55 -5.58 -8.10
C VAL A 238 18.73 -4.24 -8.81
N ILE A 239 19.49 -4.24 -9.90
CA ILE A 239 19.75 -3.06 -10.73
C ILE A 239 19.09 -3.28 -12.08
N ARG A 240 18.33 -2.30 -12.57
CA ARG A 240 17.74 -2.38 -13.91
C ARG A 240 18.83 -2.32 -14.97
N ARG A 241 18.93 -3.37 -15.79
CA ARG A 241 19.85 -3.45 -16.95
C ARG A 241 19.34 -2.65 -18.13
#